data_AF-A0A953AT00-F1
#
_entry.id   AF-A0A953AT00-F1
#
_cell.length_a   1.000
_cell.length_b   1.000
_cell.length_c   1.000
_cell.angle_alpha   90.00
_cell.angle_beta   90.00
_cell.angle_gamma   90.00
#
_symmetry.space_group_name_H-M   'P 1'
#
loop_
_entity.id
_entity.type
_entity.pdbx_description
1 polymer ?
#
loop_
_entity_poly.entity_id
_entity_poly.type
_entity_poly.pdbx_seq_one_letter_code
_entity_poly.pdbx_strand_id
1 'polypeptide(L)'
;MLPVLHEWLNLALRWAHVVAAIMWIGDSFLFMWLDSHIEAPLRKREGDVAGELWMTHSGGFYEVVKRRSLRPQDMPPTLHWFKWESYTTWITGFFLITVVYYLGDQVVLVNPASGLVHAEGVAISISLLGLGVIAYDLVCRTPLVNNLRLFGALWLVVVMGLAWVLGHIFSPRAVFLQIGAMIATVMSSNVLLRIIPAQRHMLAATRAGTPVDTSYGQRAKLRSTHNHYATLPVLALMLSNHFSSVYACAHPWLALGLIAVVGVGVKTFMNQRLKMHPVPLVGTAAALAGAILLTLPASTSTSNAEAYASATRVPFETVNNIIQTRCVTCHSAKPTNPGFPVAPLGITLDTPEEIQRLKDRILVRAVDTKTMPLGNLTGMTDNERFALGAWIHQGAHIDAVPNRVAAPGAGVTPRPPPPAPRAQAPDAPDAGAKPAAPAPAPNPLQLANGSGGLMGGFQGSTPAAAKNTPTEEAAETYSVRCVMCHGPKGHGDGPAAAAYNPRPRNFADPAWQKSVTDAHIEQAIVGGGAAVGKSPLMPPQPDLKNKPELLEALVEHIRGFASQ
;
A
#
# COMPACT_ATOMS: atom_id res chain seq x y z
N MET A 1 12.96 3.15 -19.95
CA MET A 1 11.89 2.24 -20.41
C MET A 1 10.65 3.09 -20.65
N LEU A 2 9.89 2.91 -21.74
CA LEU A 2 8.64 3.66 -21.95
C LEU A 2 7.68 3.38 -20.76
N PRO A 3 7.01 4.39 -20.15
CA PRO A 3 6.14 4.19 -18.97
C PRO A 3 5.11 3.07 -19.16
N VAL A 4 4.51 2.98 -20.34
CA VAL A 4 3.55 1.94 -20.72
C VAL A 4 4.15 0.53 -20.68
N LEU A 5 5.42 0.35 -21.07
CA LEU A 5 6.08 -0.96 -20.99
C LEU A 5 6.27 -1.40 -19.54
N HIS A 6 6.56 -0.46 -18.63
CA HIS A 6 6.69 -0.75 -17.21
C HIS A 6 5.35 -1.11 -16.57
N GLU A 7 4.26 -0.49 -16.99
CA GLU A 7 2.90 -0.86 -16.57
C GLU A 7 2.54 -2.27 -17.04
N TRP A 8 2.77 -2.60 -18.31
CA TRP A 8 2.55 -3.95 -18.84
C TRP A 8 3.40 -5.00 -18.14
N LEU A 9 4.66 -4.68 -17.82
CA LEU A 9 5.53 -5.56 -17.05
C LEU A 9 4.98 -5.82 -15.65
N ASN A 10 4.53 -4.78 -14.95
CA ASN A 10 3.88 -4.90 -13.65
C ASN A 10 2.61 -5.76 -13.71
N LEU A 11 1.75 -5.50 -14.70
CA LEU A 11 0.51 -6.25 -14.89
C LEU A 11 0.81 -7.73 -15.17
N ALA A 12 1.69 -8.02 -16.13
CA ALA A 12 2.04 -9.37 -16.53
C ALA A 12 2.64 -10.17 -15.37
N LEU A 13 3.58 -9.59 -14.61
CA LEU A 13 4.20 -10.27 -13.46
C LEU A 13 3.21 -10.53 -12.32
N ARG A 14 2.38 -9.53 -11.98
CA ARG A 14 1.34 -9.70 -10.94
C ARG A 14 0.34 -10.77 -11.35
N TRP A 15 -0.12 -10.74 -12.59
CA TRP A 15 -1.09 -11.71 -13.10
C TRP A 15 -0.50 -13.11 -13.12
N ALA A 16 0.70 -13.29 -13.68
CA ALA A 16 1.40 -14.57 -13.68
C ALA A 16 1.62 -15.10 -12.26
N HIS A 17 2.01 -14.24 -11.32
CA HIS A 17 2.22 -14.63 -9.93
C HIS A 17 0.92 -15.09 -9.25
N VAL A 18 -0.18 -14.36 -9.43
CA VAL A 18 -1.49 -14.74 -8.87
C VAL A 18 -1.97 -16.08 -9.44
N VAL A 19 -1.83 -16.30 -10.75
CA VAL A 19 -2.20 -17.57 -11.38
C VAL A 19 -1.36 -18.73 -10.82
N ALA A 20 -0.04 -18.56 -10.76
CA ALA A 20 0.86 -19.58 -10.20
C ALA A 20 0.54 -19.89 -8.74
N ALA A 21 0.29 -18.85 -7.93
CA ALA A 21 -0.08 -19.00 -6.52
C ALA A 21 -1.41 -19.74 -6.34
N ILE A 22 -2.43 -19.45 -7.16
CA ILE A 22 -3.72 -20.16 -7.14
C ILE A 22 -3.52 -21.64 -7.44
N MET A 23 -2.74 -21.98 -8.48
CA MET A 23 -2.46 -23.38 -8.83
C MET A 23 -1.78 -24.10 -7.67
N TRP A 24 -0.71 -23.53 -7.12
CA TRP A 24 0.07 -24.17 -6.06
C TRP A 24 -0.72 -24.32 -4.75
N ILE A 25 -1.42 -23.27 -4.33
CA ILE A 25 -2.22 -23.28 -3.11
C ILE A 25 -3.44 -24.17 -3.26
N GLY A 26 -4.07 -24.15 -4.43
CA GLY A 26 -5.17 -25.05 -4.79
C GLY A 26 -4.77 -26.51 -4.66
N ASP A 27 -3.64 -26.90 -5.24
CA ASP A 27 -3.10 -28.26 -5.12
C ASP A 27 -2.81 -28.61 -3.66
N SER A 28 -2.19 -27.71 -2.90
CA SER A 28 -1.94 -27.95 -1.47
C SER A 28 -3.23 -28.19 -0.70
N PHE A 29 -4.31 -27.48 -1.04
CA PHE A 29 -5.62 -27.66 -0.38
C PHE A 29 -6.23 -28.99 -0.77
N LEU A 30 -6.19 -29.34 -2.05
CA LEU A 30 -6.70 -30.59 -2.58
C LEU A 30 -5.97 -31.80 -1.98
N PHE A 31 -4.63 -31.81 -1.97
CA PHE A 31 -3.85 -32.96 -1.48
C PHE A 31 -3.97 -33.16 0.03
N MET A 32 -4.07 -32.09 0.81
CA MET A 32 -4.31 -32.25 2.25
C MET A 32 -5.75 -32.67 2.55
N TRP A 33 -6.72 -32.17 1.78
CA TRP A 33 -8.09 -32.68 1.86
C TRP A 33 -8.14 -34.17 1.51
N LEU A 34 -7.55 -34.57 0.38
CA LEU A 34 -7.40 -35.95 -0.07
C LEU A 34 -6.80 -36.82 1.05
N ASP A 35 -5.65 -36.43 1.58
CA ASP A 35 -4.95 -37.19 2.63
C ASP A 35 -5.76 -37.35 3.92
N SER A 36 -6.63 -36.39 4.25
CA SER A 36 -7.50 -36.45 5.43
C SER A 36 -8.79 -37.25 5.23
N HIS A 37 -9.14 -37.58 3.99
CA HIS A 37 -10.36 -38.32 3.63
C HIS A 37 -10.06 -39.71 3.05
N ILE A 38 -8.79 -40.14 3.05
CA ILE A 38 -8.46 -41.52 2.71
C ILE A 38 -8.92 -42.45 3.84
N GLU A 39 -9.78 -43.39 3.49
CA GLU A 39 -10.38 -44.36 4.41
C GLU A 39 -9.83 -45.76 4.16
N ALA A 40 -10.19 -46.69 5.05
CA ALA A 40 -9.84 -48.10 4.88
C ALA A 40 -10.47 -48.63 3.57
N PRO A 41 -9.75 -49.44 2.77
CA PRO A 41 -10.29 -49.96 1.53
C PRO A 41 -11.57 -50.77 1.74
N LEU A 42 -12.61 -50.51 0.95
CA LEU A 42 -13.88 -51.26 0.98
C LEU A 42 -13.69 -52.73 0.59
N ARG A 43 -12.64 -53.02 -0.18
CA ARG A 43 -12.26 -54.37 -0.61
C ARG A 43 -10.80 -54.61 -0.32
N LYS A 44 -10.44 -55.87 -0.05
CA LYS A 44 -9.03 -56.26 0.10
C LYS A 44 -8.28 -55.98 -1.20
N ARG A 45 -7.23 -55.16 -1.12
CA ARG A 45 -6.35 -54.83 -2.25
C ARG A 45 -4.96 -55.41 -2.03
N GLU A 46 -4.31 -55.82 -3.12
CA GLU A 46 -2.92 -56.25 -3.09
C GLU A 46 -1.94 -55.08 -2.92
N GLY A 47 -0.78 -55.37 -2.34
CA GLY A 47 0.31 -54.41 -2.13
C GLY A 47 0.14 -53.54 -0.88
N ASP A 48 1.07 -52.59 -0.69
CA ASP A 48 1.08 -51.72 0.49
C ASP A 48 0.13 -50.53 0.32
N VAL A 49 -1.17 -50.80 0.54
CA VAL A 49 -2.25 -49.82 0.47
C VAL A 49 -2.37 -49.07 1.80
N ALA A 50 -2.31 -47.74 1.72
CA ALA A 50 -2.57 -46.86 2.84
C ALA A 50 -4.07 -46.64 3.06
N GLY A 51 -4.84 -46.62 1.97
CA GLY A 51 -6.29 -46.50 1.96
C GLY A 51 -6.81 -46.11 0.58
N GLU A 52 -8.11 -45.85 0.47
CA GLU A 52 -8.76 -45.39 -0.75
C GLU A 52 -9.71 -44.21 -0.51
N LEU A 53 -10.00 -43.47 -1.57
CA LEU A 53 -11.02 -42.41 -1.60
C LEU A 53 -11.77 -42.48 -2.92
N TRP A 54 -13.09 -42.35 -2.84
CA TRP A 54 -13.95 -42.13 -3.99
C TRP A 54 -14.35 -40.67 -4.09
N MET A 55 -14.24 -40.09 -5.28
CA MET A 55 -14.68 -38.72 -5.55
C MET A 55 -15.39 -38.63 -6.90
N THR A 56 -16.25 -37.62 -7.08
CA THR A 56 -16.90 -37.35 -8.37
C THR A 56 -16.51 -35.97 -8.88
N HIS A 57 -16.28 -35.86 -10.18
CA HIS A 57 -16.06 -34.58 -10.84
C HIS A 57 -16.37 -34.71 -12.35
N SER A 58 -16.90 -33.66 -12.96
CA SER A 58 -17.18 -33.57 -14.41
C SER A 58 -17.93 -34.79 -14.99
N GLY A 59 -18.92 -35.31 -14.26
CA GLY A 59 -19.77 -36.41 -14.70
C GLY A 59 -19.16 -37.82 -14.54
N GLY A 60 -17.99 -37.96 -13.92
CA GLY A 60 -17.35 -39.25 -13.66
C GLY A 60 -17.12 -39.53 -12.17
N PHE A 61 -16.70 -40.77 -11.88
CA PHE A 61 -16.25 -41.21 -10.56
C PHE A 61 -14.77 -41.58 -10.63
N TYR A 62 -13.98 -41.07 -9.70
CA TYR A 62 -12.56 -41.36 -9.54
C TYR A 62 -12.37 -42.24 -8.30
N GLU A 63 -11.64 -43.33 -8.48
CA GLU A 63 -11.13 -44.16 -7.40
C GLU A 63 -9.65 -43.83 -7.18
N VAL A 64 -9.32 -43.23 -6.04
CA VAL A 64 -7.95 -42.88 -5.69
C VAL A 64 -7.46 -43.83 -4.62
N VAL A 65 -6.50 -44.70 -4.99
CA VAL A 65 -5.85 -45.62 -4.06
C VAL A 65 -4.48 -45.08 -3.70
N LYS A 66 -4.28 -44.73 -2.43
CA LYS A 66 -2.98 -44.31 -1.94
C LYS A 66 -2.16 -45.52 -1.52
N ARG A 67 -0.98 -45.65 -2.09
CA ARG A 67 -0.01 -46.71 -1.78
C ARG A 67 1.20 -46.11 -1.09
N ARG A 68 1.72 -46.75 -0.03
CA ARG A 68 2.93 -46.28 0.66
C ARG A 68 4.19 -46.60 -0.13
N SER A 69 4.18 -47.74 -0.83
CA SER A 69 5.22 -48.17 -1.77
C SER A 69 4.59 -48.87 -2.97
N LEU A 70 5.30 -48.86 -4.09
CA LEU A 70 4.95 -49.61 -5.29
C LEU A 70 5.94 -50.75 -5.52
N ARG A 71 5.45 -51.87 -6.06
CA ARG A 71 6.33 -52.90 -6.64
C ARG A 71 6.83 -52.42 -8.01
N PRO A 72 8.00 -52.88 -8.48
CA PRO A 72 8.52 -52.48 -9.79
C PRO A 72 7.51 -52.66 -10.93
N GLN A 73 6.77 -53.78 -10.92
CA GLN A 73 5.77 -54.09 -11.96
C GLN A 73 4.50 -53.22 -11.91
N ASP A 74 4.21 -52.59 -10.75
CA ASP A 74 3.03 -51.72 -10.60
C ASP A 74 3.36 -50.26 -10.95
N MET A 75 4.61 -49.95 -11.32
CA MET A 75 5.04 -48.59 -11.58
C MET A 75 4.51 -48.10 -12.92
N PRO A 76 3.70 -47.03 -12.96
CA PRO A 76 3.18 -46.50 -14.21
C PRO A 76 4.31 -45.87 -15.05
N PRO A 77 4.18 -45.87 -16.39
CA PRO A 77 5.16 -45.23 -17.27
C PRO A 77 5.21 -43.70 -17.05
N THR A 78 4.08 -43.11 -16.67
CA THR A 78 3.94 -41.66 -16.46
C THR A 78 3.57 -41.36 -15.01
N LEU A 79 4.34 -40.49 -14.38
CA LEU A 79 4.02 -39.91 -13.07
C LEU A 79 3.90 -38.40 -13.21
N HIS A 80 2.79 -37.85 -12.73
CA HIS A 80 2.59 -36.40 -12.67
C HIS A 80 3.21 -35.84 -11.39
N TRP A 81 4.01 -34.79 -11.54
CA TRP A 81 4.77 -34.17 -10.45
C TRP A 81 4.33 -32.72 -10.24
N PHE A 82 3.82 -32.43 -9.04
CA PHE A 82 3.32 -31.11 -8.65
C PHE A 82 4.43 -30.25 -8.04
N LYS A 83 5.49 -30.00 -8.82
CA LYS A 83 6.64 -29.18 -8.42
C LYS A 83 6.65 -27.81 -9.09
N TRP A 84 6.07 -27.75 -10.29
CA TRP A 84 6.20 -26.58 -11.16
C TRP A 84 5.38 -25.42 -10.63
N GLU A 85 4.22 -25.70 -10.04
CA GLU A 85 3.33 -24.74 -9.40
C GLU A 85 4.06 -23.98 -8.29
N SER A 86 4.82 -24.71 -7.45
CA SER A 86 5.67 -24.08 -6.44
C SER A 86 6.81 -23.26 -7.03
N TYR A 87 7.50 -23.78 -8.04
CA TYR A 87 8.67 -23.12 -8.61
C TYR A 87 8.30 -21.87 -9.38
N THR A 88 7.24 -21.93 -10.19
CA THR A 88 6.74 -20.77 -10.94
C THR A 88 6.20 -19.71 -10.00
N THR A 89 5.53 -20.08 -8.90
CA THR A 89 5.10 -19.10 -7.87
C THR A 89 6.30 -18.37 -7.28
N TRP A 90 7.35 -19.09 -6.90
CA TRP A 90 8.56 -18.46 -6.35
C TRP A 90 9.27 -17.57 -7.36
N ILE A 91 9.47 -18.06 -8.58
CA ILE A 91 10.15 -17.32 -9.66
C ILE A 91 9.39 -16.03 -9.95
N THR A 92 8.08 -16.11 -10.20
CA THR A 92 7.26 -14.92 -10.47
C THR A 92 7.21 -13.96 -9.30
N GLY A 93 7.16 -14.47 -8.06
CA GLY A 93 7.19 -13.65 -6.85
C GLY A 93 8.52 -12.92 -6.64
N PHE A 94 9.63 -13.59 -6.92
CA PHE A 94 10.97 -12.99 -6.84
C PHE A 94 11.17 -11.89 -7.90
N PHE A 95 10.70 -12.12 -9.13
CA PHE A 95 10.70 -11.07 -10.15
C PHE A 95 9.79 -9.90 -9.75
N LEU A 96 8.63 -10.19 -9.16
CA LEU A 96 7.69 -9.15 -8.73
C LEU A 96 8.27 -8.26 -7.63
N ILE A 97 8.90 -8.82 -6.58
CA ILE A 97 9.55 -8.00 -5.54
C ILE A 97 10.73 -7.20 -6.12
N THR A 98 11.46 -7.77 -7.08
CA THR A 98 12.56 -7.07 -7.77
C THR A 98 12.05 -5.84 -8.51
N VAL A 99 10.98 -5.98 -9.30
CA VAL A 99 10.41 -4.86 -10.06
C VAL A 99 9.79 -3.82 -9.14
N VAL A 100 9.08 -4.23 -8.09
CA VAL A 100 8.33 -3.31 -7.23
C VAL A 100 9.22 -2.59 -6.21
N TYR A 101 10.21 -3.26 -5.65
CA TYR A 101 11.04 -2.71 -4.56
C TYR A 101 12.51 -2.54 -4.92
N TYR A 102 13.12 -3.44 -5.69
CA TYR A 102 14.58 -3.37 -5.86
C TYR A 102 15.01 -2.38 -6.95
N LEU A 103 14.21 -2.23 -8.01
CA LEU A 103 14.50 -1.32 -9.11
C LEU A 103 14.19 0.18 -8.83
N GLY A 104 13.76 0.53 -7.62
CA GLY A 104 13.97 1.88 -7.05
C GLY A 104 12.88 2.94 -7.22
N ASP A 105 11.89 2.77 -8.10
CA ASP A 105 11.09 3.94 -8.55
C ASP A 105 9.67 4.09 -7.97
N GLN A 106 9.06 3.05 -7.40
CA GLN A 106 7.61 3.08 -7.08
C GLN A 106 7.25 3.02 -5.60
N VAL A 107 8.00 2.26 -4.80
CA VAL A 107 7.67 2.04 -3.39
C VAL A 107 8.95 2.03 -2.56
N VAL A 108 8.96 2.86 -1.51
CA VAL A 108 10.07 2.95 -0.56
C VAL A 108 10.22 1.63 0.21
N LEU A 109 11.31 0.90 -0.07
CA LEU A 109 11.70 -0.32 0.65
C LEU A 109 12.19 0.02 2.07
N VAL A 110 13.15 0.92 2.15
CA VAL A 110 13.89 1.27 3.37
C VAL A 110 13.18 2.39 4.12
N ASN A 111 13.05 2.26 5.43
CA ASN A 111 12.55 3.35 6.26
C ASN A 111 13.57 4.51 6.22
N PRO A 112 13.19 5.73 5.81
CA PRO A 112 14.13 6.86 5.78
C PRO A 112 14.80 7.15 7.13
N ALA A 113 14.13 6.83 8.24
CA ALA A 113 14.67 6.99 9.59
C ALA A 113 15.77 5.96 9.96
N SER A 114 15.94 4.90 9.16
CA SER A 114 16.96 3.86 9.42
C SER A 114 18.39 4.30 9.10
N GLY A 115 18.56 5.36 8.30
CA GLY A 115 19.87 5.81 7.82
C GLY A 115 20.52 4.91 6.75
N LEU A 116 19.87 3.81 6.37
CA LEU A 116 20.38 2.89 5.34
C LEU A 116 20.10 3.40 3.94
N VAL A 117 21.01 3.11 3.01
CA VAL A 117 20.77 3.36 1.59
C VAL A 117 19.96 2.22 0.96
N HIS A 118 19.32 2.50 -0.18
CA HIS A 118 18.46 1.54 -0.88
C HIS A 118 19.15 0.19 -1.15
N ALA A 119 20.40 0.23 -1.60
CA ALA A 119 21.18 -0.97 -1.92
C ALA A 119 21.40 -1.89 -0.70
N GLU A 120 21.64 -1.30 0.49
CA GLU A 120 21.76 -2.06 1.75
C GLU A 120 20.43 -2.72 2.11
N GLY A 121 19.33 -1.99 1.94
CA GLY A 121 17.98 -2.55 2.11
C GLY A 121 17.71 -3.74 1.20
N VAL A 122 18.09 -3.65 -0.08
CA VAL A 122 17.97 -4.76 -1.03
C VAL A 122 18.83 -5.95 -0.60
N ALA A 123 20.07 -5.72 -0.17
CA ALA A 123 20.96 -6.79 0.29
C ALA A 123 20.41 -7.50 1.53
N ILE A 124 19.89 -6.76 2.52
CA ILE A 124 19.22 -7.31 3.70
C ILE A 124 17.99 -8.13 3.28
N SER A 125 17.20 -7.60 2.35
CA SER A 125 16.00 -8.27 1.85
C SER A 125 16.31 -9.62 1.20
N ILE A 126 17.28 -9.68 0.28
CA ILE A 126 17.70 -10.94 -0.37
C ILE A 126 18.31 -11.90 0.65
N SER A 127 19.15 -11.39 1.56
CA SER A 127 19.77 -12.21 2.62
C SER A 127 18.73 -12.85 3.51
N LEU A 128 17.65 -12.15 3.85
CA LEU A 128 16.59 -12.69 4.68
C LEU A 128 15.87 -13.88 4.03
N LEU A 129 15.67 -13.85 2.71
CA LEU A 129 15.06 -14.98 1.99
C LEU A 129 15.91 -16.25 2.12
N GLY A 130 17.23 -16.13 1.98
CA GLY A 130 18.17 -17.24 2.13
C GLY A 130 18.36 -17.70 3.58
N LEU A 131 18.56 -16.75 4.50
CA LEU A 131 18.73 -17.03 5.93
C LEU A 131 17.47 -17.66 6.54
N GLY A 132 16.28 -17.26 6.08
CA GLY A 132 15.02 -17.87 6.49
C GLY A 132 14.96 -19.37 6.17
N VAL A 133 15.42 -19.77 4.98
CA VAL A 133 15.51 -21.19 4.57
C VAL A 133 16.49 -21.94 5.47
N ILE A 134 17.67 -21.38 5.70
CA ILE A 134 18.71 -22.00 6.53
C ILE A 134 18.21 -22.17 7.97
N ALA A 135 17.71 -21.09 8.59
CA ALA A 135 17.21 -21.10 9.95
C ALA A 135 16.08 -22.13 10.12
N TYR A 136 15.09 -22.10 9.23
CA TYR A 136 13.99 -23.06 9.25
C TYR A 136 14.48 -24.51 9.11
N ASP A 137 15.41 -24.79 8.20
CA ASP A 137 15.93 -26.13 8.01
C ASP A 137 16.70 -26.63 9.25
N LEU A 138 17.51 -25.76 9.87
CA LEU A 138 18.23 -26.06 11.12
C LEU A 138 17.27 -26.40 12.26
N VAL A 139 16.21 -25.61 12.45
CA VAL A 139 15.21 -25.88 13.50
C VAL A 139 14.53 -27.23 13.27
N CYS A 140 14.21 -27.57 12.02
CA CYS A 140 13.61 -28.87 11.72
C CYS A 140 14.56 -30.08 11.84
N ARG A 141 15.86 -29.87 12.08
CA ARG A 141 16.79 -30.95 12.46
C ARG A 141 16.79 -31.23 13.97
N THR A 142 16.09 -30.43 14.76
CA THR A 142 15.99 -30.61 16.21
C THR A 142 14.78 -31.47 16.58
N PRO A 143 14.72 -32.03 17.81
CA PRO A 143 13.57 -32.81 18.30
C PRO A 143 12.26 -32.01 18.33
N LEU A 144 12.32 -30.68 18.24
CA LEU A 144 11.16 -29.79 18.20
C LEU A 144 10.19 -30.16 17.07
N VAL A 145 10.71 -30.70 15.97
CA VAL A 145 9.91 -31.08 14.80
C VAL A 145 8.87 -32.17 15.11
N ASN A 146 9.05 -32.93 16.19
CA ASN A 146 8.11 -33.96 16.63
C ASN A 146 6.89 -33.37 17.36
N ASN A 147 6.93 -32.09 17.75
CA ASN A 147 5.82 -31.39 18.37
C ASN A 147 5.39 -30.20 17.51
N LEU A 148 4.46 -30.45 16.59
CA LEU A 148 3.99 -29.46 15.61
C LEU A 148 3.42 -28.19 16.26
N ARG A 149 2.75 -28.31 17.43
CA ARG A 149 2.17 -27.16 18.13
C ARG A 149 3.26 -26.26 18.71
N LEU A 150 4.24 -26.85 19.39
CA LEU A 150 5.37 -26.12 19.95
C LEU A 150 6.24 -25.52 18.84
N PHE A 151 6.48 -26.27 17.75
CA PHE A 151 7.17 -25.78 16.57
C PHE A 151 6.47 -24.54 15.99
N GLY A 152 5.15 -24.62 15.77
CA GLY A 152 4.36 -23.51 15.24
C GLY A 152 4.36 -22.29 16.15
N ALA A 153 4.22 -22.47 17.46
CA ALA A 153 4.25 -21.37 18.43
C ALA A 153 5.61 -20.66 18.47
N LEU A 154 6.71 -21.42 18.53
CA LEU A 154 8.06 -20.85 18.51
C LEU A 154 8.36 -20.14 17.18
N TRP A 155 7.94 -20.74 16.06
CA TRP A 155 8.12 -20.12 14.75
C TRP A 155 7.33 -18.81 14.61
N LEU A 156 6.11 -18.75 15.17
CA LEU A 156 5.32 -17.52 15.23
C LEU A 156 6.05 -16.43 16.02
N VAL A 157 6.60 -16.76 17.19
CA VAL A 157 7.38 -15.81 18.00
C VAL A 157 8.60 -15.31 17.24
N VAL A 158 9.34 -16.19 16.56
CA VAL A 158 10.49 -15.82 15.73
C VAL A 158 10.07 -14.87 14.60
N VAL A 159 8.99 -15.18 13.89
CA VAL A 159 8.48 -14.34 12.81
C VAL A 159 8.02 -12.98 13.32
N MET A 160 7.34 -12.92 14.47
CA MET A 160 6.91 -11.66 15.10
C MET A 160 8.10 -10.82 15.57
N GLY A 161 9.09 -11.44 16.22
CA GLY A 161 10.31 -10.77 16.65
C GLY A 161 11.10 -10.23 15.46
N LEU A 162 11.21 -11.02 14.39
CA LEU A 162 11.83 -10.57 13.15
C LEU A 162 11.06 -9.41 12.51
N ALA A 163 9.73 -9.46 12.46
CA ALA A 163 8.91 -8.36 11.95
C ALA A 163 9.13 -7.06 12.76
N TRP A 164 9.27 -7.17 14.08
CA TRP A 164 9.59 -6.05 14.96
C TRP A 164 10.98 -5.47 14.66
N VAL A 165 12.02 -6.31 14.53
CA VAL A 165 13.38 -5.86 14.15
C VAL A 165 13.36 -5.18 12.78
N LEU A 166 12.74 -5.81 11.78
CA LEU A 166 12.65 -5.27 10.43
C LEU A 166 11.86 -3.96 10.36
N GLY A 167 10.95 -3.68 11.30
CA GLY A 167 10.25 -2.39 11.39
C GLY A 167 11.18 -1.19 11.63
N HIS A 168 12.40 -1.42 12.12
CA HIS A 168 13.42 -0.38 12.29
C HIS A 168 14.21 -0.13 10.99
N ILE A 169 14.14 -1.05 10.03
CA ILE A 169 14.95 -1.07 8.79
C ILE A 169 14.08 -0.76 7.57
N PHE A 170 12.96 -1.45 7.43
CA PHE A 170 12.06 -1.35 6.29
C PHE A 170 10.83 -0.51 6.60
N SER A 171 10.20 0.02 5.55
CA SER A 171 8.89 0.64 5.70
C SER A 171 7.88 -0.39 6.24
N PRO A 172 6.89 0.00 7.07
CA PRO A 172 5.94 -0.96 7.66
C PRO A 172 5.22 -1.80 6.60
N ARG A 173 4.95 -1.20 5.44
CA ARG A 173 4.42 -1.85 4.25
C ARG A 173 5.34 -2.96 3.73
N ALA A 174 6.64 -2.67 3.61
CA ALA A 174 7.63 -3.63 3.13
C ALA A 174 7.84 -4.79 4.12
N VAL A 175 7.75 -4.55 5.44
CA VAL A 175 7.91 -5.60 6.46
C VAL A 175 6.94 -6.76 6.26
N PHE A 176 5.64 -6.49 6.06
CA PHE A 176 4.64 -7.54 5.88
C PHE A 176 4.91 -8.41 4.66
N LEU A 177 5.19 -7.76 3.53
CA LEU A 177 5.56 -8.46 2.30
C LEU A 177 6.83 -9.25 2.45
N GLN A 178 7.83 -8.70 3.14
CA GLN A 178 9.12 -9.33 3.29
C GLN A 178 9.04 -10.58 4.17
N ILE A 179 8.27 -10.53 5.25
CA ILE A 179 7.96 -11.70 6.06
C ILE A 179 7.18 -12.74 5.24
N GLY A 180 6.16 -12.31 4.49
CA GLY A 180 5.42 -13.19 3.59
C GLY A 180 6.33 -13.86 2.57
N ALA A 181 7.24 -13.11 1.94
CA ALA A 181 8.18 -13.58 0.92
C ALA A 181 9.21 -14.55 1.51
N MET A 182 9.70 -14.29 2.72
CA MET A 182 10.58 -15.20 3.45
C MET A 182 9.87 -16.53 3.71
N ILE A 183 8.65 -16.52 4.26
CA ILE A 183 7.89 -17.74 4.53
C ILE A 183 7.57 -18.48 3.22
N ALA A 184 7.16 -17.78 2.17
CA ALA A 184 6.92 -18.38 0.85
C ALA A 184 8.20 -19.01 0.27
N THR A 185 9.36 -18.37 0.45
CA THR A 185 10.66 -18.91 0.02
C THR A 185 11.01 -20.18 0.80
N VAL A 186 10.80 -20.19 2.11
CA VAL A 186 10.91 -21.41 2.94
C VAL A 186 9.98 -22.50 2.39
N MET A 187 8.74 -22.17 2.06
CA MET A 187 7.78 -23.13 1.52
C MET A 187 8.23 -23.72 0.17
N SER A 188 8.72 -22.90 -0.76
CA SER A 188 9.20 -23.37 -2.06
C SER A 188 10.51 -24.16 -1.92
N SER A 189 11.39 -23.77 -0.99
CA SER A 189 12.62 -24.52 -0.67
C SER A 189 12.32 -25.91 -0.11
N ASN A 190 11.23 -26.08 0.65
CA ASN A 190 10.78 -27.39 1.12
C ASN A 190 10.45 -28.31 -0.05
N VAL A 191 9.78 -27.78 -1.08
CA VAL A 191 9.47 -28.54 -2.30
C VAL A 191 10.76 -28.96 -3.00
N LEU A 192 11.64 -27.99 -3.25
CA LEU A 192 12.88 -28.19 -4.01
C LEU A 192 13.89 -29.10 -3.31
N LEU A 193 14.15 -28.87 -2.02
CA LEU A 193 15.28 -29.44 -1.29
C LEU A 193 14.91 -30.64 -0.41
N ARG A 194 13.62 -30.83 -0.09
CA ARG A 194 13.17 -31.88 0.84
C ARG A 194 12.14 -32.84 0.22
N ILE A 195 11.10 -32.32 -0.41
CA ILE A 195 9.98 -33.15 -0.91
C ILE A 195 10.36 -33.88 -2.21
N ILE A 196 10.79 -33.14 -3.24
CA ILE A 196 11.13 -33.73 -4.54
C ILE A 196 12.30 -34.71 -4.45
N PRO A 197 13.39 -34.42 -3.71
CA PRO A 197 14.47 -35.39 -3.52
C PRO A 197 14.02 -36.66 -2.80
N ALA A 198 13.16 -36.55 -1.78
CA ALA A 198 12.60 -37.71 -1.07
C ALA A 198 11.78 -38.61 -2.02
N GLN A 199 10.91 -38.01 -2.83
CA GLN A 199 10.12 -38.73 -3.82
C GLN A 199 11.00 -39.41 -4.89
N ARG A 200 12.04 -38.71 -5.38
CA ARG A 200 13.01 -39.30 -6.33
C ARG A 200 13.75 -40.50 -5.72
N HIS A 201 14.14 -40.42 -4.45
CA HIS A 201 14.80 -41.52 -3.75
C HIS A 201 13.89 -42.76 -3.63
N MET A 202 12.63 -42.55 -3.22
CA MET A 202 11.65 -43.64 -3.13
C MET A 202 11.39 -44.30 -4.48
N LEU A 203 11.29 -43.51 -5.57
CA LEU A 203 11.09 -44.05 -6.92
C LEU A 203 12.31 -44.80 -7.45
N ALA A 204 13.53 -44.36 -7.12
CA ALA A 204 14.74 -45.08 -7.46
C ALA A 204 14.77 -46.45 -6.79
N ALA A 205 14.42 -46.53 -5.51
CA ALA A 205 14.31 -47.80 -4.78
C ALA A 205 13.23 -48.71 -5.37
N THR A 206 12.05 -48.17 -5.71
CA THR A 206 10.99 -48.91 -6.41
C THR A 206 11.48 -49.48 -7.74
N ARG A 207 12.17 -48.69 -8.57
CA ARG A 207 12.69 -49.16 -9.87
C ARG A 207 13.75 -50.25 -9.71
N ALA A 208 14.59 -50.14 -8.68
CA ALA A 208 15.63 -51.12 -8.38
C ALA A 208 15.09 -52.41 -7.74
N GLY A 209 13.80 -52.49 -7.39
CA GLY A 209 13.23 -53.64 -6.68
C GLY A 209 13.73 -53.78 -5.23
N THR A 210 14.37 -52.74 -4.69
CA THR A 210 14.83 -52.72 -3.30
C THR A 210 13.73 -52.22 -2.36
N PRO A 211 13.74 -52.61 -1.07
CA PRO A 211 12.77 -52.10 -0.09
C PRO A 211 12.75 -50.56 -0.06
N VAL A 212 11.56 -49.98 -0.17
CA VAL A 212 11.39 -48.51 -0.16
C VAL A 212 11.44 -48.02 1.29
N ASP A 213 12.41 -47.17 1.62
CA ASP A 213 12.45 -46.49 2.90
C ASP A 213 11.35 -45.41 2.99
N THR A 214 10.28 -45.74 3.72
CA THR A 214 9.12 -44.86 3.90
C THR A 214 9.39 -43.64 4.79
N SER A 215 10.53 -43.61 5.50
CA SER A 215 10.92 -42.47 6.34
C SER A 215 11.12 -41.19 5.52
N TYR A 216 11.53 -41.31 4.25
CA TYR A 216 11.60 -40.18 3.31
C TYR A 216 10.23 -39.55 3.05
N GLY A 217 9.20 -40.39 2.85
CA GLY A 217 7.83 -39.94 2.66
C GLY A 217 7.27 -39.23 3.89
N GLN A 218 7.55 -39.76 5.09
CA GLN A 218 7.15 -39.13 6.36
C GLN A 218 7.79 -37.75 6.56
N ARG A 219 9.11 -37.62 6.33
CA ARG A 219 9.81 -36.33 6.39
C ARG A 219 9.28 -35.34 5.35
N ALA A 220 9.00 -35.79 4.13
CA ALA A 220 8.41 -34.93 3.09
C ALA A 220 7.00 -34.46 3.48
N LYS A 221 6.17 -35.36 4.03
CA LYS A 221 4.82 -35.03 4.51
C LYS A 221 4.84 -34.00 5.62
N LEU A 222 5.81 -34.06 6.54
CA LEU A 222 5.98 -33.06 7.60
C LEU A 222 6.20 -31.65 7.04
N ARG A 223 7.13 -31.51 6.06
CA ARG A 223 7.38 -30.23 5.39
C ARG A 223 6.16 -29.73 4.60
N SER A 224 5.46 -30.64 3.93
CA SER A 224 4.19 -30.32 3.25
C SER A 224 3.11 -29.85 4.25
N THR A 225 3.07 -30.43 5.45
CA THR A 225 2.15 -30.01 6.52
C THR A 225 2.48 -28.60 7.02
N HIS A 226 3.76 -28.28 7.22
CA HIS A 226 4.17 -26.92 7.57
C HIS A 226 3.77 -25.91 6.49
N ASN A 227 4.02 -26.23 5.21
CA ASN A 227 3.60 -25.37 4.10
C ASN A 227 2.08 -25.13 4.11
N HIS A 228 1.27 -26.18 4.32
CA HIS A 228 -0.20 -26.09 4.34
C HIS A 228 -0.73 -25.14 5.41
N TYR A 229 -0.15 -25.16 6.62
CA TYR A 229 -0.55 -24.24 7.69
C TYR A 229 -0.03 -22.81 7.47
N ALA A 230 1.11 -22.66 6.78
CA ALA A 230 1.66 -21.35 6.42
C ALA A 230 0.91 -20.66 5.26
N THR A 231 0.15 -21.40 4.44
CA THR A 231 -0.51 -20.87 3.25
C THR A 231 -1.44 -19.68 3.50
N LEU A 232 -2.40 -19.81 4.43
CA LEU A 232 -3.35 -18.72 4.71
C LEU A 232 -2.68 -17.50 5.37
N PRO A 233 -1.76 -17.67 6.34
CA PRO A 233 -0.93 -16.57 6.81
C PRO A 233 -0.19 -15.85 5.67
N VAL A 234 0.54 -16.57 4.81
CA VAL A 234 1.30 -15.96 3.70
C VAL A 234 0.37 -15.18 2.76
N LEU A 235 -0.77 -15.74 2.38
CA LEU A 235 -1.76 -15.04 1.55
C LEU A 235 -2.20 -13.72 2.18
N ALA A 236 -2.51 -13.73 3.48
CA ALA A 236 -2.91 -12.51 4.19
C ALA A 236 -1.78 -11.47 4.22
N LEU A 237 -0.53 -11.89 4.45
CA LEU A 237 0.63 -10.99 4.43
C LEU A 237 0.88 -10.40 3.04
N MET A 238 0.70 -11.18 1.97
CA MET A 238 0.86 -10.69 0.60
C MET A 238 -0.25 -9.70 0.20
N LEU A 239 -1.48 -9.91 0.68
CA LEU A 239 -2.62 -9.02 0.43
C LEU A 239 -2.64 -7.78 1.34
N SER A 240 -1.87 -7.77 2.42
CA SER A 240 -1.85 -6.70 3.44
C SER A 240 -1.65 -5.29 2.86
N ASN A 241 -0.93 -5.16 1.74
CA ASN A 241 -0.73 -3.88 1.05
C ASN A 241 -2.02 -3.14 0.69
N HIS A 242 -3.12 -3.86 0.51
CA HIS A 242 -4.42 -3.29 0.19
C HIS A 242 -5.15 -2.73 1.42
N PHE A 243 -4.63 -2.98 2.63
CA PHE A 243 -5.26 -2.64 3.90
C PHE A 243 -4.26 -1.94 4.84
N SER A 244 -4.14 -0.62 4.71
CA SER A 244 -3.14 0.16 5.48
C SER A 244 -3.29 0.09 6.99
N SER A 245 -4.51 -0.05 7.49
CA SER A 245 -4.77 -0.20 8.93
C SER A 245 -4.00 -1.36 9.56
N VAL A 246 -3.77 -2.43 8.79
CA VAL A 246 -3.09 -3.63 9.27
C VAL A 246 -1.60 -3.38 9.53
N TYR A 247 -0.90 -2.78 8.56
CA TYR A 247 0.55 -2.57 8.66
C TYR A 247 0.95 -1.23 9.26
N ALA A 248 0.00 -0.31 9.46
CA ALA A 248 0.27 1.02 9.99
C ALA A 248 -0.35 1.28 11.37
N CYS A 249 -0.81 0.23 12.05
CA CYS A 249 -1.21 0.31 13.46
C CYS A 249 0.01 0.49 14.39
N ALA A 250 -0.25 0.76 15.67
CA ALA A 250 0.82 0.99 16.67
C ALA A 250 1.77 -0.22 16.84
N HIS A 251 1.24 -1.44 16.71
CA HIS A 251 2.02 -2.67 16.86
C HIS A 251 1.82 -3.59 15.64
N PRO A 252 2.42 -3.25 14.49
CA PRO A 252 2.19 -3.95 13.23
C PRO A 252 2.67 -5.41 13.27
N TRP A 253 3.75 -5.70 14.00
CA TRP A 253 4.25 -7.06 14.23
C TRP A 253 3.27 -7.93 15.04
N LEU A 254 2.48 -7.33 15.93
CA LEU A 254 1.45 -8.03 16.71
C LEU A 254 0.23 -8.30 15.84
N ALA A 255 -0.21 -7.32 15.04
CA ALA A 255 -1.28 -7.51 14.05
C ALA A 255 -0.94 -8.65 13.08
N LEU A 256 0.31 -8.67 12.58
CA LEU A 256 0.84 -9.76 11.76
C LEU A 256 0.69 -11.12 12.46
N GLY A 257 1.11 -11.21 13.72
CA GLY A 257 1.02 -12.44 14.50
C GLY A 257 -0.41 -12.93 14.70
N LEU A 258 -1.33 -12.02 15.03
CA LEU A 258 -2.76 -12.33 15.21
C LEU A 258 -3.39 -12.81 13.89
N ILE A 259 -3.08 -12.15 12.77
CA ILE A 259 -3.54 -12.58 11.44
C ILE A 259 -2.99 -13.97 11.08
N ALA A 260 -1.73 -14.26 11.42
CA ALA A 260 -1.16 -15.58 11.23
C ALA A 260 -1.89 -16.64 12.07
N VAL A 261 -2.22 -16.34 13.33
CA VAL A 261 -3.04 -17.23 14.19
C VAL A 261 -4.42 -17.46 13.59
N VAL A 262 -5.07 -16.41 13.07
CA VAL A 262 -6.36 -16.54 12.37
C VAL A 262 -6.21 -17.47 11.16
N GLY A 263 -5.18 -17.27 10.34
CA GLY A 263 -4.92 -18.12 9.17
C GLY A 263 -4.71 -19.59 9.53
N VAL A 264 -3.90 -19.88 10.56
CA VAL A 264 -3.68 -21.24 11.06
C VAL A 264 -4.96 -21.84 11.66
N GLY A 265 -5.73 -21.03 12.40
CA GLY A 265 -6.99 -21.42 13.00
C GLY A 265 -8.05 -21.82 11.99
N VAL A 266 -8.29 -20.95 10.98
CA VAL A 266 -9.15 -21.24 9.82
C VAL A 266 -8.68 -22.51 9.11
N LYS A 267 -7.36 -22.66 8.92
CA LYS A 267 -6.82 -23.85 8.27
C LYS A 267 -7.09 -25.14 9.05
N THR A 268 -6.96 -25.06 10.38
CA THR A 268 -7.29 -26.17 11.27
C THR A 268 -8.79 -26.49 11.17
N PHE A 269 -9.66 -25.48 11.08
CA PHE A 269 -11.10 -25.65 10.93
C PHE A 269 -11.44 -26.32 9.59
N MET A 270 -10.80 -25.92 8.50
CA MET A 270 -10.99 -26.56 7.19
C MET A 270 -10.64 -28.06 7.21
N ASN A 271 -9.60 -28.44 7.97
CA ASN A 271 -9.14 -29.82 8.07
C ASN A 271 -10.04 -30.68 8.97
N GLN A 272 -10.43 -30.16 10.14
CA GLN A 272 -11.15 -30.95 11.17
C GLN A 272 -12.67 -30.76 11.12
N ARG A 273 -13.15 -29.63 10.58
CA ARG A 273 -14.55 -29.21 10.51
C ARG A 273 -15.26 -29.40 11.85
N LEU A 274 -16.37 -30.12 11.86
CA LEU A 274 -17.19 -30.38 13.05
C LEU A 274 -16.49 -31.26 14.11
N LYS A 275 -15.37 -31.92 13.77
CA LYS A 275 -14.55 -32.70 14.71
C LYS A 275 -13.53 -31.85 15.47
N MET A 276 -13.47 -30.55 15.20
CA MET A 276 -12.55 -29.62 15.86
C MET A 276 -12.93 -29.40 17.33
N HIS A 277 -11.94 -29.48 18.22
CA HIS A 277 -12.11 -29.05 19.60
C HIS A 277 -12.41 -27.54 19.68
N PRO A 278 -13.30 -27.05 20.55
CA PRO A 278 -13.70 -25.65 20.58
C PRO A 278 -12.57 -24.66 20.91
N VAL A 279 -11.51 -25.08 21.61
CA VAL A 279 -10.38 -24.21 21.98
C VAL A 279 -9.70 -23.52 20.78
N PRO A 280 -9.26 -24.23 19.72
CA PRO A 280 -8.79 -23.60 18.49
C PRO A 280 -9.77 -22.58 17.88
N LEU A 281 -11.08 -22.86 17.90
CA LEU A 281 -12.09 -21.96 17.35
C LEU A 281 -12.19 -20.66 18.17
N VAL A 282 -12.24 -20.78 19.50
CA VAL A 282 -12.25 -19.63 20.42
C VAL A 282 -10.96 -18.82 20.28
N GLY A 283 -9.80 -19.48 20.19
CA GLY A 283 -8.52 -18.81 19.97
C GLY A 283 -8.47 -18.08 18.63
N THR A 284 -9.06 -18.64 17.57
CA THR A 284 -9.16 -18.00 16.25
C THR A 284 -10.05 -16.75 16.32
N ALA A 285 -11.22 -16.85 16.96
CA ALA A 285 -12.14 -15.74 17.14
C ALA A 285 -11.52 -14.62 18.00
N ALA A 286 -10.84 -14.98 19.09
CA ALA A 286 -10.13 -14.04 19.94
C ALA A 286 -8.98 -13.34 19.19
N ALA A 287 -8.23 -14.08 18.37
CA ALA A 287 -7.17 -13.49 17.55
C ALA A 287 -7.73 -12.52 16.50
N LEU A 288 -8.86 -12.86 15.88
CA LEU A 288 -9.54 -11.96 14.94
C LEU A 288 -10.05 -10.69 15.63
N ALA A 289 -10.72 -10.83 16.77
CA ALA A 289 -11.18 -9.69 17.56
C ALA A 289 -10.01 -8.81 18.00
N GLY A 290 -8.91 -9.41 18.46
CA GLY A 290 -7.68 -8.69 18.82
C GLY A 290 -7.05 -7.96 17.65
N ALA A 291 -7.02 -8.57 16.46
CA ALA A 291 -6.50 -7.92 15.24
C ALA A 291 -7.38 -6.74 14.81
N ILE A 292 -8.70 -6.87 14.89
CA ILE A 292 -9.64 -5.78 14.61
C ILE A 292 -9.41 -4.64 15.60
N LEU A 293 -9.40 -4.94 16.91
CA LEU A 293 -9.22 -3.93 17.96
C LEU A 293 -7.90 -3.17 17.82
N LEU A 294 -6.81 -3.90 17.50
CA LEU A 294 -5.48 -3.33 17.33
C LEU A 294 -5.36 -2.43 16.08
N THR A 295 -6.21 -2.64 15.09
CA THR A 295 -6.16 -1.92 13.80
C THR A 295 -7.24 -0.85 13.66
N LEU A 296 -8.02 -0.60 14.72
CA LEU A 296 -8.96 0.52 14.76
C LEU A 296 -8.20 1.86 14.63
N PRO A 297 -8.74 2.83 13.86
CA PRO A 297 -8.10 4.13 13.67
C PRO A 297 -7.93 4.90 14.99
N ALA A 298 -6.85 5.67 15.13
CA ALA A 298 -6.67 6.52 16.30
C ALA A 298 -7.77 7.61 16.42
N SER A 299 -8.34 8.06 15.30
CA SER A 299 -9.47 9.00 15.24
C SER A 299 -10.78 8.45 15.80
N THR A 300 -10.95 7.13 15.91
CA THR A 300 -12.14 6.54 16.55
C THR A 300 -12.03 6.50 18.07
N SER A 301 -10.86 6.85 18.64
CA SER A 301 -10.76 7.07 20.08
C SER A 301 -11.47 8.38 20.46
N THR A 302 -12.36 8.30 21.46
CA THR A 302 -13.18 9.42 21.94
C THR A 302 -12.31 10.65 22.26
N SER A 303 -11.12 10.44 22.82
CA SER A 303 -10.16 11.48 23.16
C SER A 303 -9.63 12.29 21.97
N ASN A 304 -9.38 11.64 20.82
CA ASN A 304 -8.82 12.34 19.66
C ASN A 304 -9.90 13.09 18.89
N ALA A 305 -11.10 12.51 18.77
CA ALA A 305 -12.24 13.18 18.15
C ALA A 305 -12.64 14.45 18.93
N GLU A 306 -12.63 14.39 20.27
CA GLU A 306 -12.87 15.55 21.14
C GLU A 306 -11.75 16.59 21.01
N ALA A 307 -10.48 16.17 20.95
CA ALA A 307 -9.34 17.08 20.75
C ALA A 307 -9.41 17.82 19.41
N TYR A 308 -9.83 17.14 18.33
CA TYR A 308 -10.02 17.75 17.02
C TYR A 308 -11.19 18.75 17.00
N ALA A 309 -12.32 18.38 17.61
CA ALA A 309 -13.51 19.22 17.65
C ALA A 309 -13.35 20.46 18.53
N SER A 310 -12.54 20.37 19.60
CA SER A 310 -12.26 21.47 20.52
C SER A 310 -11.08 22.36 20.10
N ALA A 311 -10.30 21.94 19.09
CA ALA A 311 -9.22 22.74 18.55
C ALA A 311 -9.72 24.06 17.94
N THR A 312 -8.86 25.08 17.92
CA THR A 312 -9.12 26.32 17.19
C THR A 312 -9.53 26.03 15.75
N ARG A 313 -10.47 26.80 15.22
CA ARG A 313 -10.97 26.63 13.84
C ARG A 313 -9.81 26.65 12.86
N VAL A 314 -9.65 25.57 12.09
CA VAL A 314 -8.62 25.47 11.07
C VAL A 314 -9.21 26.00 9.75
N PRO A 315 -8.69 27.11 9.19
CA PRO A 315 -9.19 27.64 7.94
C PRO A 315 -8.78 26.74 6.78
N PHE A 316 -9.60 26.71 5.72
CA PHE A 316 -9.31 25.88 4.55
C PHE A 316 -7.97 26.24 3.88
N GLU A 317 -7.55 27.51 3.95
CA GLU A 317 -6.26 27.96 3.40
C GLU A 317 -5.08 27.19 3.98
N THR A 318 -5.06 26.96 5.31
CA THR A 318 -4.03 26.15 5.96
C THR A 318 -4.02 24.72 5.45
N VAL A 319 -5.20 24.11 5.31
CA VAL A 319 -5.37 22.75 4.78
C VAL A 319 -4.89 22.68 3.33
N ASN A 320 -5.28 23.65 2.51
CA ASN A 320 -4.88 23.72 1.12
C ASN A 320 -3.35 23.82 1.02
N ASN A 321 -2.71 24.70 1.79
CA ASN A 321 -1.25 24.83 1.79
C ASN A 321 -0.55 23.50 2.16
N ILE A 322 -1.07 22.78 3.16
CA ILE A 322 -0.57 21.45 3.52
C ILE A 322 -0.72 20.46 2.35
N ILE A 323 -1.91 20.38 1.75
CA ILE A 323 -2.18 19.43 0.65
C ILE A 323 -1.33 19.74 -0.58
N GLN A 324 -1.25 21.01 -0.98
CA GLN A 324 -0.44 21.44 -2.13
C GLN A 324 1.05 21.12 -1.92
N THR A 325 1.56 21.32 -0.71
CA THR A 325 2.97 21.05 -0.38
C THR A 325 3.28 19.56 -0.25
N ARG A 326 2.38 18.79 0.39
CA ARG A 326 2.68 17.42 0.80
C ARG A 326 2.15 16.34 -0.12
N CYS A 327 1.07 16.61 -0.86
CA CYS A 327 0.29 15.58 -1.59
C CYS A 327 0.30 15.78 -3.11
N VAL A 328 0.16 17.02 -3.59
CA VAL A 328 -0.08 17.34 -5.02
C VAL A 328 1.11 16.96 -5.91
N THR A 329 2.33 16.86 -5.36
CA THR A 329 3.49 16.34 -6.12
C THR A 329 3.25 14.96 -6.74
N CYS A 330 2.40 14.13 -6.13
CA CYS A 330 1.97 12.83 -6.66
C CYS A 330 0.49 12.81 -7.05
N HIS A 331 -0.37 13.54 -6.35
CA HIS A 331 -1.83 13.53 -6.52
C HIS A 331 -2.33 14.78 -7.28
N SER A 332 -1.83 14.97 -8.50
CA SER A 332 -2.19 16.08 -9.40
C SER A 332 -2.57 15.55 -10.78
N ALA A 333 -3.37 16.30 -11.53
CA ALA A 333 -3.57 16.11 -12.97
C ALA A 333 -2.24 16.17 -13.74
N LYS A 334 -1.23 16.86 -13.20
CA LYS A 334 0.14 16.91 -13.73
C LYS A 334 1.15 16.70 -12.60
N PRO A 335 1.36 15.45 -12.16
CA PRO A 335 2.31 15.15 -11.09
C PRO A 335 3.72 15.66 -11.43
N THR A 336 4.44 16.12 -10.41
CA THR A 336 5.82 16.62 -10.55
C THR A 336 6.86 15.59 -10.09
N ASN A 337 6.44 14.56 -9.35
CA ASN A 337 7.32 13.49 -8.92
C ASN A 337 7.63 12.51 -10.08
N PRO A 338 8.90 12.32 -10.48
CA PRO A 338 9.27 11.42 -11.58
C PRO A 338 8.86 9.95 -11.37
N GLY A 339 8.76 9.49 -10.11
CA GLY A 339 8.30 8.13 -9.77
C GLY A 339 6.79 7.93 -9.95
N PHE A 340 6.03 9.01 -10.11
CA PHE A 340 4.58 8.99 -10.28
C PHE A 340 4.17 9.82 -11.49
N PRO A 341 4.40 9.34 -12.72
CA PRO A 341 4.06 10.07 -13.95
C PRO A 341 2.55 10.29 -14.12
N VAL A 342 1.73 9.51 -13.41
CA VAL A 342 0.26 9.62 -13.35
C VAL A 342 -0.16 9.57 -11.89
N ALA A 343 -1.21 10.33 -11.54
CA ALA A 343 -1.78 10.32 -10.21
C ALA A 343 -2.18 8.90 -9.77
N PRO A 344 -1.65 8.39 -8.63
CA PRO A 344 -1.98 7.07 -8.15
C PRO A 344 -3.49 6.90 -7.95
N LEU A 345 -4.05 5.81 -8.49
CA LEU A 345 -5.49 5.50 -8.47
C LEU A 345 -6.38 6.57 -9.13
N GLY A 346 -5.80 7.45 -9.96
CA GLY A 346 -6.52 8.57 -10.58
C GLY A 346 -6.97 9.63 -9.57
N ILE A 347 -6.36 9.69 -8.38
CA ILE A 347 -6.73 10.63 -7.33
C ILE A 347 -5.97 11.94 -7.50
N THR A 348 -6.70 13.00 -7.85
CA THR A 348 -6.23 14.38 -7.91
C THR A 348 -6.71 15.18 -6.70
N LEU A 349 -5.88 16.13 -6.26
CA LEU A 349 -6.10 17.01 -5.12
C LEU A 349 -5.73 18.46 -5.50
N ASP A 350 -5.94 18.81 -6.77
CA ASP A 350 -5.56 20.11 -7.33
C ASP A 350 -6.54 21.20 -6.87
N THR A 351 -7.83 20.88 -6.74
CA THR A 351 -8.87 21.87 -6.39
C THR A 351 -9.45 21.70 -4.98
N PRO A 352 -10.00 22.78 -4.38
CA PRO A 352 -10.66 22.71 -3.08
C PRO A 352 -11.78 21.67 -3.00
N GLU A 353 -12.57 21.55 -4.06
CA GLU A 353 -13.70 20.62 -4.15
C GLU A 353 -13.21 19.17 -4.18
N GLU A 354 -12.08 18.90 -4.85
CA GLU A 354 -11.46 17.57 -4.85
C GLU A 354 -10.96 17.19 -3.46
N ILE A 355 -10.32 18.12 -2.75
CA ILE A 355 -9.82 17.94 -1.38
C ILE A 355 -10.99 17.64 -0.44
N GLN A 356 -12.06 18.45 -0.48
CA GLN A 356 -13.24 18.27 0.34
C GLN A 356 -13.96 16.95 0.04
N ARG A 357 -14.11 16.59 -1.24
CA ARG A 357 -14.72 15.31 -1.65
C ARG A 357 -13.94 14.10 -1.13
N LEU A 358 -12.63 14.21 -1.01
CA LEU A 358 -11.75 13.13 -0.57
C LEU A 358 -11.37 13.20 0.91
N LYS A 359 -12.01 14.06 1.71
CA LYS A 359 -11.69 14.29 3.12
C LYS A 359 -11.57 13.00 3.94
N ASP A 360 -12.50 12.06 3.82
CA ASP A 360 -12.47 10.82 4.62
C ASP A 360 -11.27 9.94 4.26
N ARG A 361 -10.88 9.95 2.98
CA ARG A 361 -9.69 9.24 2.51
C ARG A 361 -8.41 9.93 2.97
N ILE A 362 -8.39 11.26 2.98
CA ILE A 362 -7.28 12.05 3.52
C ILE A 362 -7.13 11.77 5.02
N LEU A 363 -8.22 11.75 5.79
CA LEU A 363 -8.22 11.41 7.22
C LEU A 363 -7.57 10.04 7.44
N VAL A 364 -8.07 8.99 6.77
CA VAL A 364 -7.56 7.63 6.97
C VAL A 364 -6.08 7.51 6.54
N ARG A 365 -5.70 8.08 5.40
CA ARG A 365 -4.37 7.86 4.80
C ARG A 365 -3.29 8.77 5.38
N ALA A 366 -3.60 10.05 5.59
CA ALA A 366 -2.64 11.04 6.06
C ALA A 366 -2.68 11.21 7.59
N VAL A 367 -3.84 11.10 8.23
CA VAL A 367 -3.95 11.35 9.68
C VAL A 367 -3.84 10.03 10.46
N ASP A 368 -4.73 9.09 10.19
CA ASP A 368 -4.89 7.89 11.04
C ASP A 368 -3.77 6.88 10.84
N THR A 369 -3.54 6.49 9.58
CA THR A 369 -2.54 5.46 9.26
C THR A 369 -1.17 6.05 8.96
N LYS A 370 -1.06 7.36 8.77
CA LYS A 370 0.18 8.07 8.37
C LYS A 370 0.91 7.40 7.19
N THR A 371 0.17 6.71 6.31
CA THR A 371 0.71 6.00 5.14
C THR A 371 0.85 6.90 3.92
N MET A 372 0.31 8.11 4.00
CA MET A 372 0.53 9.19 3.06
C MET A 372 1.08 10.41 3.80
N PRO A 373 2.01 11.16 3.20
CA PRO A 373 2.75 10.87 1.97
C PRO A 373 3.55 9.55 2.08
N LEU A 374 3.73 8.81 0.98
CA LEU A 374 4.39 7.48 1.01
C LEU A 374 5.76 7.60 1.68
N GLY A 375 6.03 6.76 2.69
CA GLY A 375 7.29 6.80 3.45
C GLY A 375 7.61 8.16 4.09
N ASN A 376 6.60 9.03 4.24
CA ASN A 376 6.74 10.45 4.59
C ASN A 376 7.75 11.22 3.71
N LEU A 377 7.84 10.89 2.42
CA LEU A 377 8.82 11.47 1.49
C LEU A 377 8.81 13.00 1.43
N THR A 378 7.65 13.64 1.62
CA THR A 378 7.52 15.10 1.61
C THR A 378 7.63 15.73 2.99
N GLY A 379 7.95 14.96 4.04
CA GLY A 379 8.23 15.47 5.38
C GLY A 379 7.02 16.04 6.12
N MET A 380 5.81 15.50 5.91
CA MET A 380 4.61 15.95 6.61
C MET A 380 4.73 15.68 8.12
N THR A 381 4.57 16.74 8.91
CA THR A 381 4.70 16.79 10.37
C THR A 381 3.43 16.35 11.08
N ASP A 382 3.52 16.01 12.37
CA ASP A 382 2.35 15.65 13.17
C ASP A 382 1.40 16.85 13.40
N ASN A 383 1.92 18.07 13.45
CA ASN A 383 1.08 19.29 13.55
C ASN A 383 0.25 19.51 12.28
N GLU A 384 0.84 19.29 11.10
CA GLU A 384 0.10 19.36 9.83
C GLU A 384 -0.97 18.26 9.75
N ARG A 385 -0.65 17.04 10.19
CA ARG A 385 -1.65 15.94 10.27
C ARG A 385 -2.76 16.28 11.25
N PHE A 386 -2.44 16.88 12.39
CA PHE A 386 -3.42 17.33 13.37
C PHE A 386 -4.34 18.40 12.76
N ALA A 387 -3.80 19.38 12.03
CA ALA A 387 -4.58 20.41 11.36
C ALA A 387 -5.55 19.81 10.31
N LEU A 388 -5.10 18.81 9.54
CA LEU A 388 -5.97 18.06 8.62
C LEU A 388 -7.09 17.34 9.38
N GLY A 389 -6.77 16.64 10.47
CA GLY A 389 -7.76 15.94 11.31
C GLY A 389 -8.79 16.91 11.90
N ALA A 390 -8.33 18.00 12.49
CA ALA A 390 -9.17 19.06 13.05
C ALA A 390 -10.13 19.66 12.02
N TRP A 391 -9.63 20.06 10.85
CA TRP A 391 -10.48 20.60 9.78
C TRP A 391 -11.57 19.61 9.34
N ILE A 392 -11.25 18.32 9.22
CA ILE A 392 -12.20 17.29 8.80
C ILE A 392 -13.29 17.10 9.86
N HIS A 393 -12.92 17.00 11.13
CA HIS A 393 -13.85 16.87 12.25
C HIS A 393 -14.67 18.14 12.51
N GLN A 394 -14.16 19.32 12.12
CA GLN A 394 -14.88 20.60 12.15
C GLN A 394 -15.86 20.79 10.97
N GLY A 395 -16.06 19.77 10.14
CA GLY A 395 -17.03 19.79 9.03
C GLY A 395 -16.43 19.94 7.63
N ALA A 396 -15.10 20.08 7.53
CA ALA A 396 -14.36 20.23 6.27
C ALA A 396 -14.87 21.37 5.38
N HIS A 397 -15.16 22.53 5.99
CA HIS A 397 -15.67 23.69 5.26
C HIS A 397 -14.59 24.30 4.36
N ILE A 398 -14.95 24.63 3.12
CA ILE A 398 -14.13 25.47 2.24
C ILE A 398 -14.51 26.91 2.56
N ASP A 399 -13.60 27.66 3.17
CA ASP A 399 -13.81 29.09 3.40
C ASP A 399 -13.83 29.83 2.07
N ALA A 400 -14.79 30.75 1.88
CA ALA A 400 -14.81 31.60 0.70
C ALA A 400 -13.56 32.48 0.71
N VAL A 401 -12.73 32.38 -0.33
CA VAL A 401 -11.66 33.34 -0.60
C VAL A 401 -12.29 34.74 -0.59
N PRO A 402 -11.81 35.71 0.21
CA PRO A 402 -12.37 37.05 0.20
C PRO A 402 -12.28 37.61 -1.22
N ASN A 403 -13.44 37.79 -1.87
CA ASN A 403 -13.53 38.39 -3.18
C ASN A 403 -12.82 39.75 -3.11
N ARG A 404 -11.75 39.92 -3.89
CA ARG A 404 -11.15 41.24 -4.11
C ARG A 404 -12.24 42.19 -4.56
N VAL A 405 -12.29 43.34 -3.90
CA VAL A 405 -13.18 44.47 -4.16
C VAL A 405 -13.40 44.65 -5.66
N ALA A 406 -14.64 44.47 -6.11
CA ALA A 406 -15.03 44.82 -7.47
C ALA A 406 -14.83 46.34 -7.64
N ALA A 407 -13.94 46.72 -8.55
CA ALA A 407 -13.83 48.09 -9.02
C ALA A 407 -15.17 48.53 -9.66
N PRO A 408 -15.64 49.77 -9.45
CA PRO A 408 -16.92 50.20 -9.95
C PRO A 408 -16.86 50.49 -11.45
N GLY A 409 -17.80 49.91 -12.21
CA GLY A 409 -18.24 50.45 -13.49
C GLY A 409 -17.90 49.63 -14.74
N ALA A 410 -18.81 48.74 -15.13
CA ALA A 410 -19.11 48.47 -16.54
C ALA A 410 -20.55 47.95 -16.64
N GLY A 411 -21.40 48.67 -17.38
CA GLY A 411 -22.84 48.44 -17.46
C GLY A 411 -23.24 47.10 -18.06
N VAL A 412 -24.30 46.52 -17.49
CA VAL A 412 -24.94 45.29 -17.96
C VAL A 412 -25.98 45.64 -19.04
N THR A 413 -25.85 45.08 -20.23
CA THR A 413 -26.96 44.96 -21.20
C THR A 413 -27.59 43.56 -21.09
N PRO A 414 -28.93 43.39 -21.10
CA PRO A 414 -29.56 42.08 -20.96
C PRO A 414 -29.50 41.26 -22.27
N ARG A 415 -29.35 39.94 -22.14
CA ARG A 415 -29.42 38.96 -23.25
C ARG A 415 -30.88 38.56 -23.53
N PRO A 416 -31.30 38.28 -24.78
CA PRO A 416 -32.69 37.94 -25.10
C PRO A 416 -33.02 36.46 -24.82
N PRO A 417 -34.32 36.11 -24.67
CA PRO A 417 -34.78 34.78 -24.27
C PRO A 417 -34.83 33.77 -25.44
N PRO A 418 -34.84 32.44 -25.17
CA PRO A 418 -34.88 31.39 -26.19
C PRO A 418 -36.30 31.16 -26.77
N PRO A 419 -36.42 30.59 -27.99
CA PRO A 419 -37.70 30.41 -28.67
C PRO A 419 -38.47 29.15 -28.22
N ALA A 420 -39.80 29.21 -28.38
CA ALA A 420 -40.80 28.22 -27.94
C ALA A 420 -40.89 26.96 -28.85
N PRO A 421 -41.44 25.83 -28.35
CA PRO A 421 -41.56 24.58 -29.10
C PRO A 421 -42.80 24.53 -30.01
N ARG A 422 -42.68 23.88 -31.17
CA ARG A 422 -43.76 23.67 -32.16
C ARG A 422 -44.60 22.42 -31.86
N ALA A 423 -45.90 22.55 -32.11
CA ALA A 423 -46.96 21.55 -31.93
C ALA A 423 -46.98 20.42 -33.00
N GLN A 424 -47.54 19.27 -32.61
CA GLN A 424 -47.85 18.09 -33.44
C GLN A 424 -49.33 18.04 -33.87
N ALA A 425 -49.62 17.33 -34.97
CA ALA A 425 -50.80 16.47 -35.24
C ALA A 425 -50.83 16.03 -36.73
N PRO A 426 -51.59 14.99 -37.17
CA PRO A 426 -52.08 13.76 -36.50
C PRO A 426 -51.85 12.43 -37.33
N ASP A 427 -52.26 11.30 -36.73
CA ASP A 427 -52.20 9.85 -37.14
C ASP A 427 -53.04 9.48 -38.41
N ALA A 428 -53.06 8.30 -39.08
CA ALA A 428 -52.81 6.85 -38.84
C ALA A 428 -52.83 6.11 -40.25
N PRO A 429 -52.90 4.75 -40.46
CA PRO A 429 -52.96 3.60 -39.53
C PRO A 429 -52.16 2.30 -39.89
N ASP A 430 -52.01 1.47 -38.85
CA ASP A 430 -51.98 -0.01 -38.68
C ASP A 430 -51.35 -1.02 -39.66
N ALA A 431 -50.51 -1.92 -39.11
CA ALA A 431 -50.69 -3.39 -39.16
C ALA A 431 -49.61 -4.16 -38.33
N GLY A 432 -50.06 -5.06 -37.43
CA GLY A 432 -49.42 -6.37 -37.23
C GLY A 432 -48.71 -6.66 -35.89
N ALA A 433 -49.45 -7.34 -35.00
CA ALA A 433 -49.10 -7.81 -33.65
C ALA A 433 -47.84 -8.72 -33.47
N LYS A 434 -47.18 -8.61 -32.31
CA LYS A 434 -46.79 -9.73 -31.41
C LYS A 434 -46.38 -9.26 -29.99
N PRO A 435 -46.54 -10.08 -28.93
CA PRO A 435 -46.57 -9.61 -27.53
C PRO A 435 -45.26 -9.69 -26.72
N ALA A 436 -45.06 -8.64 -25.92
CA ALA A 436 -44.53 -8.50 -24.56
C ALA A 436 -43.23 -9.22 -24.08
N ALA A 437 -42.23 -8.39 -23.75
CA ALA A 437 -41.28 -8.59 -22.64
C ALA A 437 -41.18 -7.27 -21.83
N PRO A 438 -40.99 -7.32 -20.50
CA PRO A 438 -41.15 -6.16 -19.61
C PRO A 438 -39.95 -5.20 -19.60
N ALA A 439 -40.25 -3.93 -19.28
CA ALA A 439 -39.40 -2.75 -19.40
C ALA A 439 -38.16 -2.72 -18.48
N PRO A 440 -37.06 -2.06 -18.91
CA PRO A 440 -35.97 -1.65 -18.02
C PRO A 440 -36.33 -0.35 -17.28
N ALA A 441 -35.99 -0.30 -15.98
CA ALA A 441 -36.22 0.84 -15.10
C ALA A 441 -35.28 2.03 -15.42
N PRO A 442 -35.75 3.28 -15.22
CA PRO A 442 -34.99 4.48 -15.54
C PRO A 442 -34.01 4.92 -14.44
N ASN A 443 -32.97 5.59 -14.92
CA ASN A 443 -31.89 6.26 -14.19
C ASN A 443 -32.41 7.54 -13.49
N PRO A 444 -32.06 7.83 -12.22
CA PRO A 444 -32.35 9.13 -11.61
C PRO A 444 -31.09 9.94 -11.28
N LEU A 445 -30.77 10.90 -12.14
CA LEU A 445 -30.11 12.16 -11.79
C LEU A 445 -30.98 13.30 -12.36
N GLN A 446 -31.17 14.37 -11.56
CA GLN A 446 -31.88 15.64 -11.81
C GLN A 446 -33.39 15.61 -11.52
N LEU A 447 -33.88 16.22 -10.43
CA LEU A 447 -34.21 17.64 -10.19
C LEU A 447 -34.80 17.71 -8.74
N ALA A 448 -34.86 18.77 -7.94
CA ALA A 448 -34.68 20.21 -8.09
C ALA A 448 -34.56 20.88 -6.69
N ASN A 449 -34.04 22.11 -6.70
CA ASN A 449 -34.13 23.13 -5.66
C ASN A 449 -35.58 23.47 -5.26
N GLY A 450 -35.77 23.88 -4.00
CA GLY A 450 -36.96 24.58 -3.52
C GLY A 450 -36.66 25.34 -2.22
N SER A 451 -36.56 26.65 -2.32
CA SER A 451 -36.29 27.65 -1.28
C SER A 451 -37.50 27.97 -0.39
N GLY A 452 -37.26 28.28 0.89
CA GLY A 452 -38.21 28.96 1.79
C GLY A 452 -37.51 29.44 3.06
N GLY A 453 -37.30 30.76 3.17
CA GLY A 453 -36.52 31.38 4.24
C GLY A 453 -37.33 31.77 5.49
N LEU A 454 -36.62 32.11 6.55
CA LEU A 454 -37.06 33.00 7.63
C LEU A 454 -35.87 33.84 8.11
N MET A 455 -36.07 35.16 8.11
CA MET A 455 -35.13 36.18 8.60
C MET A 455 -35.09 36.24 10.12
N GLY A 456 -33.94 36.65 10.67
CA GLY A 456 -33.80 37.14 12.04
C GLY A 456 -32.37 37.59 12.30
N GLY A 457 -32.11 38.89 12.17
CA GLY A 457 -30.77 39.47 12.32
C GLY A 457 -30.31 39.59 13.77
N PHE A 458 -29.00 39.45 13.98
CA PHE A 458 -28.28 40.02 15.11
C PHE A 458 -26.95 40.59 14.60
N GLN A 459 -26.82 41.91 14.72
CA GLN A 459 -25.55 42.62 14.56
C GLN A 459 -24.66 42.31 15.76
N GLY A 460 -23.47 41.79 15.50
CA GLY A 460 -22.40 41.59 16.47
C GLY A 460 -21.06 41.90 15.79
N SER A 461 -20.41 42.94 16.27
CA SER A 461 -19.13 43.51 15.84
C SER A 461 -18.00 42.50 15.64
N THR A 462 -17.36 42.56 14.47
CA THR A 462 -16.09 41.89 14.15
C THR A 462 -14.89 42.64 14.77
N PRO A 463 -13.93 41.95 15.41
CA PRO A 463 -12.56 42.45 15.50
C PRO A 463 -11.87 42.24 14.14
N ALA A 464 -11.16 43.25 13.65
CA ALA A 464 -10.38 43.18 12.42
C ALA A 464 -9.27 42.11 12.54
N ALA A 465 -9.20 41.20 11.56
CA ALA A 465 -8.07 40.29 11.40
C ALA A 465 -6.80 41.10 11.09
N ALA A 466 -5.75 40.90 11.90
CA ALA A 466 -4.44 41.51 11.66
C ALA A 466 -3.88 41.00 10.32
N LYS A 467 -3.42 41.93 9.48
CA LYS A 467 -2.68 41.61 8.25
C LYS A 467 -1.28 41.15 8.67
N ASN A 468 -0.83 39.98 8.22
CA ASN A 468 0.56 39.53 8.42
C ASN A 468 1.52 40.57 7.83
N THR A 469 2.62 40.83 8.51
CA THR A 469 3.65 41.77 8.05
C THR A 469 4.40 41.20 6.83
N PRO A 470 4.94 42.03 5.92
CA PRO A 470 5.75 41.55 4.78
C PRO A 470 6.91 40.62 5.20
N THR A 471 7.47 40.83 6.39
CA THR A 471 8.53 39.99 6.97
C THR A 471 8.04 38.59 7.35
N GLU A 472 6.83 38.47 7.92
CA GLU A 472 6.21 37.18 8.22
C GLU A 472 5.82 36.43 6.94
N GLU A 473 5.25 37.15 5.96
CA GLU A 473 4.92 36.58 4.64
C GLU A 473 6.19 36.14 3.89
N ALA A 474 7.32 36.85 4.05
CA ALA A 474 8.61 36.48 3.48
C ALA A 474 9.19 35.20 4.10
N ALA A 475 9.14 35.06 5.43
CA ALA A 475 9.60 33.86 6.11
C ALA A 475 8.76 32.63 5.70
N GLU A 476 7.44 32.79 5.59
CA GLU A 476 6.55 31.75 5.08
C GLU A 476 6.84 31.42 3.61
N THR A 477 7.00 32.45 2.76
CA THR A 477 7.30 32.26 1.34
C THR A 477 8.65 31.55 1.15
N TYR A 478 9.67 31.88 1.93
CA TYR A 478 10.95 31.19 1.94
C TYR A 478 10.80 29.72 2.34
N SER A 479 10.05 29.46 3.43
CA SER A 479 9.75 28.11 3.91
C SER A 479 9.07 27.23 2.86
N VAL A 480 8.11 27.79 2.12
CA VAL A 480 7.31 27.07 1.14
C VAL A 480 8.05 26.89 -0.19
N ARG A 481 8.73 27.93 -0.68
CA ARG A 481 9.25 27.96 -2.06
C ARG A 481 10.75 27.71 -2.16
N CYS A 482 11.53 28.02 -1.12
CA CYS A 482 12.98 28.07 -1.20
C CYS A 482 13.66 26.94 -0.40
N VAL A 483 13.10 26.53 0.74
CA VAL A 483 13.70 25.54 1.66
C VAL A 483 13.93 24.18 1.03
N MET A 484 13.09 23.75 0.08
CA MET A 484 13.26 22.45 -0.58
C MET A 484 14.65 22.28 -1.22
N CYS A 485 15.22 23.38 -1.74
CA CYS A 485 16.54 23.40 -2.35
C CYS A 485 17.60 24.08 -1.47
N HIS A 486 17.24 25.18 -0.80
CA HIS A 486 18.20 25.99 -0.03
C HIS A 486 18.32 25.60 1.45
N GLY A 487 17.42 24.76 1.97
CA GLY A 487 17.39 24.37 3.37
C GLY A 487 16.83 25.45 4.30
N PRO A 488 16.37 25.10 5.51
CA PRO A 488 15.76 26.05 6.45
C PRO A 488 16.76 27.07 7.00
N LYS A 489 18.06 26.75 6.95
CA LYS A 489 19.16 27.64 7.34
C LYS A 489 19.87 28.30 6.14
N GLY A 490 19.33 28.12 4.93
CA GLY A 490 19.92 28.68 3.72
C GLY A 490 21.26 28.09 3.29
N HIS A 491 21.68 26.93 3.80
CA HIS A 491 22.98 26.34 3.48
C HIS A 491 23.09 25.69 2.09
N GLY A 492 22.01 25.65 1.32
CA GLY A 492 22.00 24.94 0.04
C GLY A 492 21.94 23.42 0.23
N ASP A 493 21.36 22.96 1.34
CA ASP A 493 21.29 21.57 1.79
C ASP A 493 19.84 21.09 2.00
N GLY A 494 18.88 21.72 1.31
CA GLY A 494 17.49 21.28 1.31
C GLY A 494 17.34 19.83 0.80
N PRO A 495 16.21 19.15 1.07
CA PRO A 495 16.02 17.75 0.68
C PRO A 495 16.27 17.45 -0.80
N ALA A 496 16.02 18.42 -1.71
CA ALA A 496 16.30 18.28 -3.13
C ALA A 496 17.76 18.65 -3.52
N ALA A 497 18.54 19.28 -2.63
CA ALA A 497 19.88 19.79 -2.92
C ALA A 497 20.87 18.69 -3.38
N ALA A 498 20.73 17.47 -2.86
CA ALA A 498 21.60 16.34 -3.20
C ALA A 498 21.48 15.90 -4.67
N ALA A 499 20.39 16.25 -5.35
CA ALA A 499 20.16 15.94 -6.76
C ALA A 499 20.83 16.92 -7.73
N TYR A 500 21.43 18.01 -7.23
CA TYR A 500 22.01 19.08 -8.06
C TYR A 500 23.53 19.17 -7.91
N ASN A 501 24.23 19.27 -9.05
CA ASN A 501 25.66 19.53 -9.12
C ASN A 501 25.94 20.70 -10.10
N PRO A 502 26.49 21.84 -9.64
CA PRO A 502 26.83 22.16 -8.25
C PRO A 502 25.58 22.29 -7.37
N ARG A 503 25.74 22.08 -6.05
CA ARG A 503 24.66 22.25 -5.06
C ARG A 503 24.08 23.67 -5.08
N PRO A 504 22.82 23.86 -4.65
CA PRO A 504 22.24 25.19 -4.45
C PRO A 504 23.14 26.07 -3.56
N ARG A 505 23.06 27.39 -3.78
CA ARG A 505 23.91 28.36 -3.09
C ARG A 505 23.68 28.32 -1.57
N ASN A 506 24.79 28.27 -0.82
CA ASN A 506 24.82 28.57 0.62
C ASN A 506 24.72 30.09 0.83
N PHE A 507 23.60 30.55 1.39
CA PHE A 507 23.34 31.94 1.74
C PHE A 507 24.04 32.37 3.03
N ALA A 508 24.44 31.44 3.91
CA ALA A 508 25.24 31.77 5.09
C ALA A 508 26.72 32.03 4.77
N ASP A 509 27.17 31.83 3.52
CA ASP A 509 28.54 32.11 3.10
C ASP A 509 28.84 33.63 3.09
N PRO A 510 29.70 34.14 3.99
CA PRO A 510 29.97 35.57 4.09
C PRO A 510 30.70 36.13 2.87
N ALA A 511 31.48 35.31 2.15
CA ALA A 511 32.17 35.75 0.94
C ALA A 511 31.17 35.93 -0.21
N TRP A 512 30.19 35.02 -0.33
CA TRP A 512 29.12 35.15 -1.31
C TRP A 512 28.24 36.37 -1.00
N GLN A 513 27.80 36.53 0.26
CA GLN A 513 26.96 37.66 0.68
C GLN A 513 27.58 39.01 0.34
N LYS A 514 28.90 39.18 0.53
CA LYS A 514 29.63 40.40 0.15
C LYS A 514 29.79 40.58 -1.37
N SER A 515 29.79 39.49 -2.13
CA SER A 515 30.02 39.52 -3.58
C SER A 515 28.79 39.84 -4.42
N VAL A 516 27.59 39.78 -3.82
CA VAL A 516 26.31 39.83 -4.53
C VAL A 516 25.49 41.05 -4.09
N THR A 517 24.79 41.69 -5.03
CA THR A 517 23.90 42.82 -4.76
C THR A 517 22.45 42.36 -4.52
N ASP A 518 21.65 43.17 -3.83
CA ASP A 518 20.23 42.86 -3.58
C ASP A 518 19.45 42.69 -4.89
N ALA A 519 19.67 43.60 -5.84
CA ALA A 519 19.10 43.50 -7.19
C ALA A 519 19.46 42.18 -7.92
N HIS A 520 20.63 41.59 -7.64
CA HIS A 520 20.99 40.29 -8.21
C HIS A 520 20.23 39.14 -7.54
N ILE A 521 19.99 39.23 -6.22
CA ILE A 521 19.16 38.27 -5.49
C ILE A 521 17.70 38.37 -5.97
N GLU A 522 17.15 39.56 -6.10
CA GLU A 522 15.81 39.79 -6.66
C GLU A 522 15.68 39.20 -8.08
N GLN A 523 16.66 39.47 -8.94
CA GLN A 523 16.69 38.95 -10.30
C GLN A 523 16.78 37.42 -10.32
N ALA A 524 17.53 36.81 -9.40
CA ALA A 524 17.60 35.37 -9.26
C ALA A 524 16.28 34.76 -8.74
N ILE A 525 15.58 35.44 -7.82
CA ILE A 525 14.27 35.00 -7.31
C ILE A 525 13.22 35.07 -8.41
N VAL A 526 13.07 36.23 -9.06
CA VAL A 526 12.02 36.48 -10.05
C VAL A 526 12.30 35.77 -11.36
N GLY A 527 13.56 35.76 -11.81
CA GLY A 527 13.99 35.23 -13.11
C GLY A 527 14.59 33.82 -13.06
N GLY A 528 14.77 33.24 -11.87
CA GLY A 528 15.41 31.94 -11.69
C GLY A 528 16.92 31.99 -11.94
N GLY A 529 17.59 30.85 -11.81
CA GLY A 529 19.05 30.78 -11.92
C GLY A 529 19.56 31.20 -13.30
N ALA A 530 18.84 30.88 -14.37
CA ALA A 530 19.22 31.26 -15.73
C ALA A 530 19.32 32.78 -15.92
N ALA A 531 18.46 33.57 -15.28
CA ALA A 531 18.44 35.03 -15.39
C ALA A 531 19.70 35.70 -14.82
N VAL A 532 20.46 34.99 -13.99
CA VAL A 532 21.70 35.46 -13.37
C VAL A 532 22.92 34.61 -13.80
N GLY A 533 22.81 33.91 -14.93
CA GLY A 533 23.90 33.09 -15.47
C GLY A 533 24.25 31.86 -14.60
N LYS A 534 23.28 31.35 -13.84
CA LYS A 534 23.36 30.13 -13.02
C LYS A 534 22.48 29.04 -13.60
N SER A 535 22.42 27.90 -12.90
CA SER A 535 21.69 26.71 -13.35
C SER A 535 20.22 27.04 -13.68
N PRO A 536 19.71 26.62 -14.85
CA PRO A 536 18.30 26.77 -15.20
C PRO A 536 17.38 25.91 -14.33
N LEU A 537 17.94 25.02 -13.51
CA LEU A 537 17.19 24.18 -12.56
C LEU A 537 16.69 24.95 -11.34
N MET A 538 17.18 26.17 -11.09
CA MET A 538 16.54 27.08 -10.12
C MET A 538 15.37 27.79 -10.82
N PRO A 539 14.11 27.44 -10.50
CA PRO A 539 12.95 27.96 -11.22
C PRO A 539 12.68 29.43 -10.89
N PRO A 540 12.13 30.21 -11.85
CA PRO A 540 11.71 31.59 -11.62
C PRO A 540 10.45 31.67 -10.74
N GLN A 541 10.33 32.75 -9.95
CA GLN A 541 9.14 33.12 -9.17
C GLN A 541 8.56 34.45 -9.70
N PRO A 542 7.99 34.46 -10.93
CA PRO A 542 7.62 35.70 -11.61
C PRO A 542 6.45 36.44 -10.95
N ASP A 543 5.63 35.76 -10.14
CA ASP A 543 4.53 36.35 -9.40
C ASP A 543 5.00 37.34 -8.33
N LEU A 544 6.21 37.15 -7.78
CA LEU A 544 6.80 38.04 -6.77
C LEU A 544 7.17 39.42 -7.34
N LYS A 545 7.31 39.55 -8.66
CA LYS A 545 7.52 40.85 -9.32
C LYS A 545 6.37 41.84 -9.06
N ASN A 546 5.16 41.32 -8.84
CA ASN A 546 3.97 42.12 -8.58
C ASN A 546 3.76 42.38 -7.07
N LYS A 547 4.71 41.96 -6.21
CA LYS A 547 4.69 42.11 -4.75
C LYS A 547 6.03 42.69 -4.25
N PRO A 548 6.32 43.99 -4.51
CA PRO A 548 7.63 44.57 -4.23
C PRO A 548 8.01 44.51 -2.74
N GLU A 549 7.07 44.78 -1.83
CA GLU A 549 7.32 44.74 -0.38
C GLU A 549 7.66 43.33 0.14
N LEU A 550 7.02 42.29 -0.43
CA LEU A 550 7.34 40.90 -0.10
C LEU A 550 8.69 40.48 -0.68
N LEU A 551 8.99 40.92 -1.91
CA LEU A 551 10.25 40.61 -2.57
C LEU A 551 11.43 41.23 -1.83
N GLU A 552 11.30 42.48 -1.39
CA GLU A 552 12.27 43.17 -0.55
C GLU A 552 12.46 42.42 0.79
N ALA A 553 11.37 42.07 1.48
CA ALA A 553 11.41 41.29 2.71
C ALA A 553 12.03 39.89 2.53
N LEU A 554 11.88 39.25 1.36
CA LEU A 554 12.54 37.99 1.03
C LEU A 554 14.05 38.15 0.83
N VAL A 555 14.47 39.26 0.22
CA VAL A 555 15.90 39.59 0.11
C VAL A 555 16.49 39.82 1.48
N GLU A 556 15.82 40.59 2.35
CA GLU A 556 16.23 40.78 3.74
C GLU A 556 16.31 39.46 4.51
N HIS A 557 15.33 38.56 4.32
CA HIS A 557 15.36 37.23 4.91
C HIS A 557 16.59 36.43 4.46
N ILE A 558 16.95 36.49 3.17
CA ILE A 558 18.16 35.85 2.63
C ILE A 558 19.44 36.49 3.18
N ARG A 559 19.47 37.81 3.35
CA ARG A 559 20.59 38.52 3.99
C ARG A 559 20.74 38.13 5.46
N GLY A 560 19.63 37.84 6.14
CA GLY A 560 19.59 37.40 7.53
C GLY A 560 20.41 36.13 7.81
N PHE A 561 20.57 35.22 6.84
CA PHE A 561 21.37 33.99 7.02
C PHE A 561 22.87 34.26 7.21
N ALA A 562 23.38 35.44 6.85
CA ALA A 562 24.77 35.81 7.10
C ALA A 562 25.07 36.10 8.58
N SER A 563 24.02 36.32 9.38
CA SER A 563 24.08 36.75 10.78
C SER A 563 23.68 35.68 11.80
N GLN A 564 23.33 34.48 11.31
CA GLN A 564 22.98 33.28 12.11
C GLN A 564 24.17 32.32 12.12
#